data_AF-A0A8H8MFG2-F1
#
_entry.id   AF-A0A8H8MFG2-F1
#
_cell.length_a   1.000
_cell.length_b   1.000
_cell.length_c   1.000
_cell.angle_alpha   90.00
_cell.angle_beta   90.00
_cell.angle_gamma   90.00
#
_symmetry.space_group_name_H-M   'P 1'
#
loop_
_entity.id
_entity.type
_entity.pdbx_description
1 polymer ?
#
loop_
_entity_poly.entity_id
_entity_poly.type
_entity_poly.pdbx_seq_one_letter_code
_entity_poly.pdbx_strand_id
1 'polypeptide(L)'
;MTEVLQQFATYRSHGTRSSAEIVRWGEPLLESGKYTKGEDPWAFLEQLAFAALDTGRMDIADDCLVLLDAQFPDSPRVTVLKGQRLEADNMLQDALKMYVYYLTKEDESCVPVRKRLIATLRSLGKITEAAEELTKYLDTFCRRGRLDGARRHVQRMQHASSIPMSLYLVTTSRYFTQVRPRPLRTRPRPTPRASNTPRGPV
;
A
#
# COMPACT_ATOMS: atom_id res chain seq x y z
N MET A 1 9.77 -22.99 -3.70
CA MET A 1 9.96 -21.53 -3.88
C MET A 1 8.72 -20.84 -4.46
N THR A 2 8.12 -21.38 -5.53
CA THR A 2 6.76 -20.99 -5.98
C THR A 2 5.69 -21.24 -4.91
N GLU A 3 5.85 -22.30 -4.12
CA GLU A 3 4.97 -22.63 -2.99
C GLU A 3 4.86 -21.49 -1.96
N VAL A 4 5.96 -20.79 -1.64
CA VAL A 4 5.96 -19.66 -0.70
C VAL A 4 5.14 -18.50 -1.25
N LEU A 5 5.31 -18.18 -2.54
CA LEU A 5 4.54 -17.12 -3.20
C LEU A 5 3.04 -17.47 -3.26
N GLN A 6 2.71 -18.74 -3.48
CA GLN A 6 1.34 -19.24 -3.45
C GLN A 6 0.75 -19.19 -2.04
N GLN A 7 1.52 -19.56 -1.02
CA GLN A 7 1.12 -19.43 0.39
C GLN A 7 0.84 -17.97 0.76
N PHE A 8 1.68 -17.04 0.31
CA PHE A 8 1.47 -15.61 0.55
C PHE A 8 0.22 -15.09 -0.16
N ALA A 9 -0.08 -15.58 -1.37
CA ALA A 9 -1.35 -15.30 -2.04
C ALA A 9 -2.55 -15.83 -1.25
N THR A 10 -2.44 -17.02 -0.65
CA THR A 10 -3.47 -17.58 0.24
C THR A 10 -3.66 -16.74 1.50
N TYR A 11 -2.59 -16.20 2.09
CA TYR A 11 -2.71 -15.27 3.21
C TYR A 11 -3.45 -13.99 2.82
N ARG A 12 -3.20 -13.44 1.62
CA ARG A 12 -3.94 -12.28 1.12
C ARG A 12 -5.42 -12.56 0.93
N SER A 13 -5.78 -13.71 0.36
CA SER A 13 -7.18 -14.07 0.11
C SER A 13 -7.99 -14.28 1.38
N HIS A 14 -7.37 -14.87 2.41
CA HIS A 14 -8.02 -15.12 3.71
C HIS A 14 -7.88 -13.94 4.69
N GLY A 15 -7.06 -12.94 4.39
CA GLY A 15 -6.75 -11.84 5.31
C GLY A 15 -5.94 -12.28 6.52
N THR A 16 -5.18 -13.37 6.41
CA THR A 16 -4.34 -13.92 7.48
C THR A 16 -3.13 -13.02 7.71
N ARG A 17 -2.91 -12.60 8.95
CA ARG A 17 -1.75 -11.79 9.34
C ARG A 17 -0.65 -12.68 9.92
N SER A 18 0.39 -12.92 9.13
CA SER A 18 1.58 -13.69 9.54
C SER A 18 2.86 -12.91 9.21
N SER A 19 2.99 -11.70 9.78
CA SER A 19 4.04 -10.74 9.38
C SER A 19 5.46 -11.28 9.60
N ALA A 20 5.70 -12.02 10.69
CA ALA A 20 6.99 -12.64 10.96
C ALA A 20 7.37 -13.71 9.92
N GLU A 21 6.43 -14.57 9.53
CA GLU A 21 6.68 -15.57 8.49
C GLU A 21 6.84 -14.95 7.11
N ILE A 22 6.03 -13.93 6.79
CA ILE A 22 6.11 -13.21 5.52
C ILE A 22 7.49 -12.59 5.36
N VAL A 23 8.01 -11.94 6.40
CA VAL A 23 9.37 -11.37 6.38
C VAL A 23 10.42 -12.47 6.27
N ARG A 24 10.34 -13.50 7.13
CA ARG A 24 11.30 -14.61 7.16
C ARG A 24 11.50 -15.27 5.80
N TRP A 25 10.41 -15.51 5.07
CA TRP A 25 10.47 -16.18 3.77
C TRP A 25 10.51 -15.21 2.58
N GLY A 26 10.06 -13.97 2.77
CA GLY A 26 10.02 -12.94 1.75
C GLY A 26 11.35 -12.21 1.54
N GLU A 27 12.15 -12.02 2.58
CA GLU A 27 13.46 -11.36 2.50
C GLU A 27 14.39 -12.07 1.49
N PRO A 28 14.63 -13.39 1.57
CA PRO A 28 15.46 -14.08 0.57
C PRO A 28 14.88 -14.01 -0.86
N LEU A 29 13.56 -13.89 -1.00
CA LEU A 29 12.90 -13.75 -2.31
C LEU A 29 13.13 -12.37 -2.92
N LEU A 30 13.15 -11.32 -2.09
CA LEU A 30 13.47 -9.95 -2.46
C LEU A 30 14.94 -9.84 -2.90
N GLU A 31 15.87 -10.27 -2.05
CA GLU A 31 17.32 -10.21 -2.32
C GLU A 31 17.71 -10.97 -3.60
N SER A 32 17.12 -12.14 -3.80
CA SER A 32 17.41 -12.96 -4.99
C SER A 32 16.65 -12.53 -6.25
N GLY A 33 15.76 -11.54 -6.17
CA GLY A 33 14.91 -11.10 -7.27
C GLY A 33 13.89 -12.13 -7.75
N LYS A 34 13.77 -13.28 -7.06
CA LYS A 34 12.92 -14.41 -7.46
C LYS A 34 11.43 -14.15 -7.25
N TYR A 35 11.07 -13.11 -6.50
CA TYR A 35 9.68 -12.68 -6.35
C TYR A 35 9.00 -12.35 -7.69
N THR A 36 9.78 -11.96 -8.71
CA THR A 36 9.32 -11.69 -10.08
C THR A 36 8.72 -12.92 -10.79
N LYS A 37 8.96 -14.13 -10.28
CA LYS A 37 8.41 -15.38 -10.82
C LYS A 37 6.98 -15.67 -10.34
N GLY A 38 6.46 -14.89 -9.40
CA GLY A 38 5.07 -14.99 -8.95
C GLY A 38 4.09 -14.40 -9.96
N GLU A 39 2.82 -14.79 -9.86
CA GLU A 39 1.75 -14.25 -10.70
C GLU A 39 1.55 -12.74 -10.52
N ASP A 40 1.77 -12.24 -9.30
CA ASP A 40 1.64 -10.83 -8.95
C ASP A 40 2.82 -10.38 -8.05
N PRO A 41 3.95 -10.00 -8.67
CA PRO A 41 5.15 -9.61 -7.92
C PRO A 41 4.96 -8.31 -7.14
N TRP A 42 4.07 -7.42 -7.59
CA TRP A 42 3.82 -6.13 -6.93
C TRP A 42 3.01 -6.33 -5.65
N ALA A 43 1.98 -7.17 -5.69
CA ALA A 43 1.24 -7.49 -4.48
C ALA A 43 2.07 -8.29 -3.46
N PHE A 44 3.07 -9.06 -3.92
CA PHE A 44 4.08 -9.63 -3.03
C PHE A 44 4.89 -8.52 -2.33
N LEU A 45 5.41 -7.55 -3.09
CA LEU A 45 6.19 -6.43 -2.53
C LEU A 45 5.35 -5.60 -1.55
N GLU A 46 4.09 -5.29 -1.88
CA GLU A 46 3.17 -4.60 -0.97
C GLU A 46 3.00 -5.39 0.34
N GLN A 47 2.76 -6.70 0.25
CA GLN A 47 2.57 -7.57 1.40
C GLN A 47 3.83 -7.66 2.26
N LEU A 48 5.00 -7.77 1.62
CA LEU A 48 6.29 -7.81 2.32
C LEU A 48 6.58 -6.47 3.01
N ALA A 49 6.32 -5.34 2.35
CA ALA A 49 6.49 -4.01 2.94
C ALA A 49 5.63 -3.82 4.19
N PHE A 50 4.34 -4.19 4.14
CA PHE A 50 3.47 -4.13 5.33
C PHE A 50 3.95 -5.08 6.44
N ALA A 51 4.38 -6.28 6.09
CA ALA A 51 4.89 -7.24 7.07
C ALA A 51 6.21 -6.77 7.71
N ALA A 52 7.06 -6.08 6.95
CA ALA A 52 8.32 -5.52 7.41
C ALA A 52 8.10 -4.32 8.36
N LEU A 53 7.17 -3.42 8.03
CA LEU A 53 6.74 -2.34 8.92
C LEU A 53 6.14 -2.89 10.22
N ASP A 54 5.37 -3.98 10.14
CA ASP A 54 4.78 -4.67 11.32
C ASP A 54 5.83 -5.28 12.26
N THR A 55 6.93 -5.79 11.72
CA THR A 55 8.00 -6.45 12.49
C THR A 55 9.15 -5.51 12.86
N GLY A 56 9.10 -4.26 12.41
CA GLY A 56 10.14 -3.26 12.65
C GLY A 56 11.35 -3.35 11.72
N ARG A 57 11.29 -4.16 10.65
CA ARG A 57 12.33 -4.30 9.63
C ARG A 57 12.22 -3.19 8.57
N MET A 58 12.59 -1.97 8.95
CA MET A 58 12.46 -0.80 8.06
C MET A 58 13.32 -0.89 6.81
N ASP A 59 14.47 -1.56 6.91
CA ASP A 59 15.36 -1.87 5.78
C ASP A 59 14.63 -2.59 4.64
N ILE A 60 13.89 -3.65 4.95
CA ILE A 60 13.11 -4.41 3.95
C ILE A 60 11.94 -3.57 3.42
N ALA A 61 11.30 -2.78 4.29
CA ALA A 61 10.19 -1.92 3.89
C ALA A 61 10.65 -0.85 2.89
N ASP A 62 11.82 -0.26 3.12
CA ASP A 62 12.42 0.76 2.26
C ASP A 62 12.82 0.18 0.90
N ASP A 63 13.44 -1.01 0.87
CA ASP A 63 13.75 -1.72 -0.39
C ASP A 63 12.49 -2.00 -1.22
N CYS A 64 11.43 -2.48 -0.59
CA CYS A 64 10.15 -2.71 -1.27
C CYS A 64 9.53 -1.40 -1.77
N LEU A 65 9.61 -0.33 -0.98
CA LEU A 65 9.09 0.99 -1.32
C LEU A 65 9.78 1.59 -2.54
N VAL A 66 11.11 1.48 -2.63
CA VAL A 66 11.87 1.97 -3.80
C VAL A 66 11.36 1.32 -5.10
N LEU A 67 11.16 -0.01 -5.07
CA LEU A 67 10.67 -0.76 -6.24
C LEU A 67 9.22 -0.41 -6.58
N LEU A 68 8.36 -0.30 -5.57
CA LEU A 68 6.95 0.03 -5.77
C LEU A 68 6.76 1.47 -6.26
N ASP A 69 7.54 2.41 -5.74
CA ASP A 69 7.45 3.82 -6.11
C ASP A 69 7.95 4.09 -7.53
N ALA A 70 9.04 3.42 -7.93
CA ALA A 70 9.53 3.49 -9.30
C ALA A 70 8.49 3.02 -10.32
N GLN A 71 7.65 2.05 -9.94
CA GLN A 71 6.64 1.49 -10.82
C GLN A 71 5.29 2.22 -10.75
N PHE A 72 4.92 2.73 -9.56
CA PHE A 72 3.60 3.30 -9.27
C PHE A 72 3.69 4.55 -8.36
N PRO A 73 4.30 5.65 -8.83
CA PRO A 73 4.63 6.81 -7.99
C PRO A 73 3.41 7.48 -7.34
N ASP A 74 2.29 7.53 -8.07
CA ASP A 74 1.05 8.19 -7.62
C ASP A 74 -0.01 7.19 -7.14
N SER A 75 0.39 5.95 -6.84
CA SER A 75 -0.55 4.94 -6.37
C SER A 75 -0.98 5.24 -4.93
N PRO A 76 -2.29 5.20 -4.61
CA PRO A 76 -2.75 5.39 -3.24
C PRO A 76 -2.19 4.34 -2.28
N ARG A 77 -1.82 3.15 -2.80
CA ARG A 77 -1.21 2.08 -2.01
C ARG A 77 0.22 2.42 -1.61
N VAL A 78 0.99 2.98 -2.55
CA VAL A 78 2.37 3.43 -2.31
C VAL A 78 2.37 4.64 -1.39
N THR A 79 1.45 5.60 -1.57
CA THR A 79 1.27 6.74 -0.67
C THR A 79 1.01 6.30 0.77
N VAL A 80 0.15 5.28 0.97
CA VAL A 80 -0.10 4.75 2.31
C VAL A 80 1.15 4.08 2.89
N LEU A 81 1.88 3.27 2.13
CA LEU A 81 3.11 2.66 2.61
C LEU A 81 4.17 3.72 2.99
N LYS A 82 4.37 4.74 2.16
CA LYS A 82 5.28 5.86 2.44
C LYS A 82 4.87 6.62 3.69
N GLY A 83 3.59 6.95 3.81
CA GLY A 83 3.07 7.64 4.98
C GLY A 83 3.24 6.82 6.25
N GLN A 84 2.95 5.51 6.20
CA GLN A 84 3.13 4.66 7.37
C GLN A 84 4.60 4.40 7.72
N ARG A 85 5.50 4.43 6.75
CA ARG A 85 6.95 4.41 6.98
C ARG A 85 7.41 5.66 7.73
N LEU A 86 6.90 6.84 7.38
CA LEU A 86 7.13 8.09 8.14
C LEU A 86 6.53 8.01 9.55
N GLU A 87 5.34 7.44 9.69
CA GLU A 87 4.72 7.24 11.00
C GLU A 87 5.55 6.31 11.90
N ALA A 88 6.22 5.31 11.32
CA ALA A 88 7.13 4.42 12.05
C ALA A 88 8.36 5.16 12.61
N ASP A 89 8.82 6.21 11.92
CA ASP A 89 9.89 7.12 12.41
C ASP A 89 9.35 8.24 13.31
N ASN A 90 8.08 8.15 13.74
CA ASN A 90 7.39 9.17 14.52
C ASN A 90 7.31 10.55 13.82
N MET A 91 7.47 10.59 12.49
CA MET A 91 7.36 11.79 11.66
C MET A 91 5.88 12.05 11.28
N LEU A 92 5.00 12.09 12.29
CA LEU A 92 3.55 12.15 12.11
C LEU A 92 3.08 13.40 11.34
N GLN A 93 3.78 14.53 11.51
CA GLN A 93 3.44 15.77 10.80
C GLN A 93 3.72 15.68 9.30
N ASP A 94 4.80 15.02 8.91
CA ASP A 94 5.15 14.88 7.49
C ASP A 94 4.28 13.82 6.81
N ALA A 95 3.93 12.74 7.52
CA ALA A 95 2.90 11.80 7.08
C ALA A 95 1.55 12.51 6.84
N LEU A 96 1.14 13.38 7.76
CA LEU A 96 -0.09 14.17 7.64
C LEU A 96 -0.07 15.08 6.40
N LYS A 97 1.02 15.83 6.19
CA LYS A 97 1.18 16.68 4.99
C LYS A 97 1.08 15.85 3.71
N MET A 98 1.71 14.68 3.69
CA MET A 98 1.68 13.77 2.54
C MET A 98 0.24 13.30 2.23
N TYR A 99 -0.51 12.86 3.25
CA TYR A 99 -1.89 12.42 3.05
C TYR A 99 -2.82 13.56 2.59
N VAL A 100 -2.67 14.75 3.18
CA VAL A 100 -3.45 15.94 2.77
C VAL A 100 -3.11 16.34 1.34
N TYR A 101 -1.83 16.34 0.96
CA TYR A 101 -1.39 16.63 -0.40
C TYR A 101 -2.04 15.65 -1.39
N TYR A 102 -1.96 14.34 -1.13
CA TYR A 102 -2.53 13.32 -2.01
C TYR A 102 -4.05 13.49 -2.16
N LEU A 103 -4.80 13.69 -1.07
CA LEU A 103 -6.26 13.89 -1.13
C LEU A 103 -6.65 15.18 -1.85
N THR A 104 -5.79 16.19 -1.83
CA THR A 104 -6.07 17.48 -2.49
C THR A 104 -5.72 17.46 -3.98
N LYS A 105 -4.66 16.74 -4.37
CA LYS A 105 -4.12 16.76 -5.74
C LYS A 105 -4.56 15.59 -6.61
N GLU A 106 -4.67 14.40 -6.02
CA GLU A 106 -4.89 13.16 -6.78
C GLU A 106 -6.34 12.67 -6.70
N ASP A 107 -6.80 12.29 -5.51
CA ASP A 107 -8.15 11.74 -5.31
C ASP A 107 -8.67 12.06 -3.91
N GLU A 108 -9.55 13.05 -3.83
CA GLU A 108 -10.23 13.44 -2.60
C GLU A 108 -11.08 12.28 -2.04
N SER A 109 -11.63 11.42 -2.88
CA SER A 109 -12.49 10.31 -2.45
C SER A 109 -11.70 9.06 -2.02
N CYS A 110 -10.37 9.16 -1.97
CA CYS A 110 -9.49 8.03 -1.67
C CYS A 110 -9.62 7.56 -0.22
N VAL A 111 -10.47 6.55 -0.01
CA VAL A 111 -10.76 5.95 1.29
C VAL A 111 -9.52 5.46 2.06
N PRO A 112 -8.57 4.72 1.44
CA PRO A 112 -7.42 4.21 2.16
C PRO A 112 -6.52 5.30 2.74
N VAL A 113 -6.26 6.36 1.95
CA VAL A 113 -5.45 7.51 2.38
C VAL A 113 -6.18 8.32 3.46
N ARG A 114 -7.49 8.59 3.27
CA ARG A 114 -8.30 9.30 4.27
C ARG A 114 -8.35 8.60 5.62
N LYS A 115 -8.45 7.27 5.63
CA LYS A 115 -8.38 6.48 6.88
C LYS A 115 -7.05 6.65 7.61
N ARG A 116 -5.93 6.69 6.88
CA ARG A 116 -4.62 6.92 7.49
C ARG A 116 -4.50 8.34 8.03
N LEU A 117 -4.95 9.35 7.26
CA LEU A 117 -5.04 10.74 7.74
C LEU A 117 -5.78 10.84 9.08
N ILE A 118 -6.97 10.24 9.18
CA ILE A 118 -7.76 10.24 10.43
C ILE A 118 -6.98 9.56 11.57
N ALA A 119 -6.30 8.45 11.31
CA ALA A 119 -5.49 7.76 12.32
C ALA A 119 -4.33 8.64 12.81
N THR A 120 -3.59 9.28 11.89
CA THR A 120 -2.46 10.16 12.20
C THR A 120 -2.91 11.42 12.97
N LEU A 121 -4.03 12.03 12.59
CA LEU A 121 -4.63 13.16 13.31
C LEU A 121 -4.94 12.80 14.77
N ARG A 122 -5.45 11.58 15.01
CA ARG A 122 -5.73 11.10 16.36
C ARG A 122 -4.46 10.86 17.16
N SER A 123 -3.43 10.28 16.55
CA SER A 123 -2.11 10.11 17.18
C SER A 123 -1.48 11.44 17.58
N LEU A 124 -1.76 12.52 16.84
CA LEU A 124 -1.33 13.89 17.15
C LEU A 124 -2.22 14.61 18.19
N GLY A 125 -3.29 13.99 18.69
CA GLY A 125 -4.24 14.62 19.61
C GLY A 125 -5.20 15.62 18.97
N LYS A 126 -5.22 15.72 17.64
CA LYS A 126 -6.11 16.61 16.86
C LYS A 126 -7.49 15.99 16.68
N ILE A 127 -8.20 15.77 17.78
CA ILE A 127 -9.45 15.00 17.82
C ILE A 127 -10.59 15.69 17.04
N THR A 128 -10.67 17.01 17.07
CA THR A 128 -11.67 17.79 16.33
C THR A 128 -11.50 17.64 14.82
N GLU A 129 -10.29 17.88 14.31
CA GLU A 129 -9.93 17.68 12.89
C GLU A 129 -10.19 16.22 12.45
N ALA A 130 -9.84 15.25 13.31
CA ALA A 130 -10.11 13.84 13.02
C ALA A 130 -11.61 13.52 12.91
N ALA A 131 -12.45 14.14 13.74
CA ALA A 131 -13.91 13.95 13.72
C ALA A 131 -14.55 14.56 12.44
N GLU A 132 -14.07 15.71 12.01
CA GLU A 132 -14.48 16.34 10.75
C GLU A 132 -14.13 15.45 9.55
N GLU A 133 -12.89 14.97 9.48
CA GLU A 133 -12.44 14.06 8.43
C GLU A 133 -13.18 12.72 8.45
N LEU A 134 -13.53 12.22 9.64
CA LEU A 134 -14.37 11.03 9.80
C LEU A 134 -15.78 11.25 9.24
N THR A 135 -16.35 12.44 9.45
CA THR A 135 -17.66 12.79 8.91
C THR A 135 -17.63 12.79 7.38
N LYS A 136 -16.62 13.43 6.78
CA LYS A 136 -16.39 13.42 5.32
C LYS A 136 -16.23 12.00 4.78
N TYR A 137 -15.50 11.14 5.50
CA TYR A 137 -15.35 9.73 5.15
C TYR A 137 -16.70 9.01 5.15
N LEU A 138 -17.51 9.19 6.20
CA LEU A 138 -18.81 8.56 6.33
C LEU A 138 -19.77 9.03 5.23
N ASP A 139 -19.82 10.33 4.92
CA ASP A 139 -20.67 10.87 3.87
C ASP A 139 -20.33 10.26 2.50
N THR A 140 -19.03 10.16 2.20
CA THR A 140 -18.54 9.52 0.98
C THR A 140 -18.90 8.04 0.92
N PHE A 141 -18.82 7.34 2.05
CA PHE A 141 -19.09 5.90 2.14
C PHE A 141 -20.59 5.57 2.13
N CYS A 142 -21.40 6.38 2.79
CA CYS A 142 -22.87 6.30 2.80
C CYS A 142 -23.44 6.59 1.41
N ARG A 143 -22.93 7.62 0.72
CA ARG A 143 -23.33 7.91 -0.66
C ARG A 143 -23.01 6.77 -1.63
N ARG A 144 -21.95 5.99 -1.37
CA ARG A 144 -21.59 4.77 -2.13
C ARG A 144 -22.41 3.52 -1.73
N GLY A 145 -23.43 3.64 -0.88
CA GLY A 145 -24.39 2.56 -0.58
C GLY A 145 -23.88 1.46 0.36
N ARG A 146 -22.83 1.71 1.16
CA ARG A 146 -22.19 0.69 2.01
C ARG A 146 -22.46 0.89 3.52
N LEU A 147 -23.70 1.14 3.93
CA LEU A 147 -24.06 1.53 5.30
C LEU A 147 -23.54 0.56 6.41
N ASP A 148 -23.50 -0.75 6.17
CA ASP A 148 -23.08 -1.75 7.16
C ASP A 148 -21.57 -1.74 7.49
N GLY A 149 -20.74 -1.12 6.65
CA GLY A 149 -19.30 -1.00 6.89
C GLY A 149 -18.93 0.18 7.80
N ALA A 150 -19.71 1.25 7.72
CA ALA A 150 -19.46 2.52 8.39
C ALA A 150 -19.45 2.38 9.92
N ARG A 151 -20.50 1.79 10.50
CA ARG A 151 -20.63 1.58 11.95
C ARG A 151 -19.47 0.78 12.54
N ARG A 152 -19.06 -0.31 11.87
CA ARG A 152 -17.92 -1.13 12.31
C ARG A 152 -16.58 -0.37 12.29
N HIS A 153 -16.42 0.60 11.40
CA HIS A 153 -15.21 1.43 11.34
C HIS A 153 -15.19 2.51 12.42
N VAL A 154 -16.31 3.18 12.67
CA VAL A 154 -16.43 4.17 13.74
C VAL A 154 -16.15 3.54 15.10
N GLN A 155 -16.74 2.37 15.37
CA GLN A 155 -16.56 1.68 16.66
C GLN A 155 -15.12 1.16 16.85
N ARG A 156 -14.48 0.66 15.79
CA ARG A 156 -13.06 0.27 15.83
C ARG A 156 -12.11 1.46 15.98
N MET A 157 -12.49 2.62 15.44
CA MET A 157 -11.73 3.84 15.67
C MET A 157 -11.86 4.27 17.13
N GLN A 158 -13.06 4.36 17.69
CA GLN A 158 -13.27 4.82 19.08
C GLN A 158 -12.49 4.04 20.14
N HIS A 159 -12.27 2.73 19.96
CA HIS A 159 -11.51 1.90 20.91
C HIS A 159 -10.00 1.76 20.62
N ALA A 160 -9.52 2.26 19.49
CA ALA A 160 -8.11 2.18 19.12
C ALA A 160 -7.44 3.55 19.33
N SER A 161 -6.74 3.71 20.45
CA SER A 161 -5.80 4.82 20.70
C SER A 161 -4.58 4.76 19.76
N SER A 162 -4.35 3.61 19.14
CA SER A 162 -3.48 3.42 17.99
C SER A 162 -4.12 2.33 17.15
N ILE A 163 -4.47 2.58 15.88
CA ILE A 163 -4.86 1.50 14.98
C ILE A 163 -3.54 0.81 14.64
N PRO A 164 -3.24 -0.39 15.17
CA PRO A 164 -2.01 -1.05 14.81
C PRO A 164 -2.05 -1.30 13.30
N MET A 165 -0.89 -1.41 12.68
CA MET A 165 -0.79 -1.70 11.25
C MET A 165 -1.49 -3.04 10.87
N SER A 166 -1.51 -4.02 11.79
CA SER A 166 -2.78 -4.43 12.44
C SER A 166 -4.00 -4.70 11.58
N LEU A 167 -4.81 -3.66 11.56
CA LEU A 167 -6.18 -3.65 11.08
C LEU A 167 -6.27 -3.25 9.60
N TYR A 168 -5.17 -2.82 8.98
CA TYR A 168 -5.16 -2.40 7.59
C TYR A 168 -5.42 -3.61 6.69
N LEU A 169 -4.68 -4.71 6.84
CA LEU A 169 -4.83 -5.93 6.02
C LEU A 169 -6.23 -6.57 6.11
N VAL A 170 -6.85 -6.58 7.29
CA VAL A 170 -8.19 -7.18 7.48
C VAL A 170 -9.31 -6.30 6.88
N THR A 171 -9.16 -4.98 6.90
CA THR A 171 -10.18 -4.06 6.36
C THR A 171 -9.99 -3.73 4.88
N THR A 172 -8.79 -3.93 4.34
CA THR A 172 -8.49 -3.71 2.92
C THR A 172 -8.66 -4.95 2.06
N SER A 173 -8.68 -6.18 2.61
CA SER A 173 -8.91 -7.41 1.81
C SER A 173 -10.17 -7.36 0.92
N ARG A 174 -11.26 -6.69 1.37
CA ARG A 174 -12.47 -6.45 0.54
C ARG A 174 -12.42 -5.24 -0.41
N TYR A 175 -11.47 -4.32 -0.23
CA TYR A 175 -11.17 -3.24 -1.19
C TYR A 175 -10.12 -3.68 -2.24
N PHE A 176 -9.21 -4.58 -1.85
CA PHE A 176 -8.10 -5.10 -2.65
C PHE A 176 -8.54 -5.92 -3.87
N THR A 177 -9.72 -6.54 -3.82
CA THR A 177 -10.27 -7.31 -4.93
C THR A 177 -10.96 -6.45 -6.00
N GLN A 178 -11.30 -5.19 -5.72
CA GLN A 178 -12.11 -4.35 -6.63
C GLN A 178 -11.33 -3.21 -7.30
N VAL A 179 -10.22 -2.75 -6.72
CA VAL A 179 -9.39 -1.70 -7.33
C VAL A 179 -8.10 -2.33 -7.86
N ARG A 180 -8.21 -3.04 -8.99
CA ARG A 180 -7.03 -3.28 -9.83
C ARG A 180 -6.58 -1.91 -10.36
N PRO A 181 -5.29 -1.55 -10.30
CA PRO A 181 -4.82 -0.39 -11.06
C PRO A 181 -5.21 -0.62 -12.52
N ARG A 182 -5.81 0.39 -13.17
CA ARG A 182 -5.97 0.34 -14.63
C ARG A 182 -4.57 0.12 -15.20
N PRO A 183 -4.35 -0.87 -16.07
CA PRO A 183 -3.06 -1.02 -16.71
C PRO A 183 -2.78 0.27 -17.47
N LEU A 184 -1.80 1.04 -17.00
CA LEU A 184 -1.22 2.09 -17.83
C LEU A 184 -0.62 1.37 -19.03
N ARG A 185 -1.16 1.73 -20.20
CA ARG A 185 -0.77 1.26 -21.53
C ARG A 185 0.73 0.99 -21.55
N THR A 186 1.12 -0.28 -21.64
CA THR A 186 2.52 -0.70 -21.64
C THR A 186 3.24 0.08 -22.74
N ARG A 187 4.23 0.91 -22.37
CA ARG A 187 5.16 1.42 -23.37
C ARG A 187 5.91 0.21 -23.93
N PRO A 188 5.96 0.02 -25.26
CA PRO A 188 6.69 -1.10 -25.83
C PRO A 188 8.17 -0.99 -25.45
N ARG A 189 8.77 -2.14 -25.13
CA ARG A 189 10.21 -2.26 -24.88
C ARG A 189 11.00 -1.59 -26.02
N PRO A 190 12.07 -0.83 -25.74
CA PRO A 190 12.96 -0.36 -26.79
C PRO A 190 13.62 -1.58 -27.45
N THR A 191 13.42 -1.73 -28.76
CA THR A 191 14.14 -2.71 -29.57
C THR A 191 15.63 -2.34 -29.63
N PRO A 192 16.56 -3.30 -29.56
CA PRO A 192 17.97 -3.00 -29.72
C PRO A 192 18.23 -2.55 -31.16
N ARG A 193 18.85 -1.37 -31.27
CA ARG A 193 19.23 -0.70 -32.52
C ARG A 193 20.14 -1.63 -33.32
N ALA A 194 19.68 -2.10 -34.49
CA ALA A 194 20.52 -2.86 -35.41
C ALA A 194 21.69 -2.00 -35.89
N SER A 195 22.91 -2.51 -35.72
CA SER A 195 24.14 -1.94 -36.26
C SER A 195 24.14 -2.06 -37.79
N ASN A 196 24.03 -0.93 -38.48
CA ASN A 196 24.28 -0.84 -39.92
C ASN A 196 25.77 -1.05 -40.21
N THR A 197 26.14 -2.18 -40.79
CA THR A 197 27.37 -2.31 -41.59
C THR A 197 27.06 -1.94 -43.04
N PRO A 198 27.79 -1.01 -43.69
CA PRO A 198 27.60 -0.69 -45.10
C PRO A 198 28.27 -1.77 -45.96
N ARG A 199 27.49 -2.43 -46.84
CA ARG A 199 28.07 -3.15 -47.99
C ARG A 199 28.30 -2.12 -49.11
N GLY A 200 29.57 -1.94 -49.48
CA GLY A 200 29.96 -1.21 -50.69
C GLY A 200 29.64 -2.04 -51.96
N PRO A 201 29.63 -1.41 -53.15
CA PRO A 201 29.23 -2.05 -54.39
C PRO A 201 30.43 -2.60 -55.16
N VAL A 202 30.38 -3.88 -55.57
CA VAL A 202 30.88 -4.39 -56.86
C VAL A 202 30.05 -5.62 -57.23
#